data_AF-A0A1Q9D6X3-F1
#
_entry.id   AF-A0A1Q9D6X3-F1
#
_cell.length_a   1.000
_cell.length_b   1.000
_cell.length_c   1.000
_cell.angle_alpha   90.00
_cell.angle_beta   90.00
_cell.angle_gamma   90.00
#
_symmetry.space_group_name_H-M   'P 1'
#
loop_
_entity.id
_entity.type
_entity.pdbx_description
1 polymer ?
#
loop_
_entity_poly.entity_id
_entity_poly.type
_entity_poly.pdbx_seq_one_letter_code
_entity_poly.pdbx_strand_id
1 'polypeptide(L)'
;MARVRQVQKAGLAALACLSKVARQQIFDQGGIPNVVAAMAKFRRDGDVQLGGAMALGGLCVASDACAISAAKYGGINVMTAALERHAKRPDVLIAVSETLALIASTRKEEILQRMAPALPPLRSLLAQHADAGTRESEVVLRSLRKLEDQLLGSAKEKPTLTDDDDWSEVGTPRQNAQKSVVKAAQDEAKQAADLTDRFKRWNDRRKG
;
A
#
# COMPACT_ATOMS: atom_id res chain seq x y z
N MET A 1 4.58 6.57 -26.41
CA MET A 1 4.83 5.69 -25.23
C MET A 1 5.42 6.42 -24.03
N ALA A 2 6.45 7.27 -24.19
CA ALA A 2 7.11 7.97 -23.08
C ALA A 2 6.17 8.84 -22.21
N ARG A 3 5.25 9.60 -22.84
CA ARG A 3 4.30 10.48 -22.14
C ARG A 3 3.34 9.70 -21.22
N VAL A 4 2.86 8.54 -21.66
CA VAL A 4 1.95 7.68 -20.88
C VAL A 4 2.65 7.15 -19.62
N ARG A 5 3.91 6.72 -19.76
CA ARG A 5 4.73 6.26 -18.62
C ARG A 5 4.93 7.36 -17.58
N GLN A 6 5.20 8.59 -18.03
CA GLN A 6 5.41 9.73 -17.13
C GLN A 6 4.14 10.09 -16.35
N VAL A 7 2.97 10.06 -17.02
CA VAL A 7 1.67 10.25 -16.36
C VAL A 7 1.41 9.16 -15.33
N GLN A 8 1.73 7.90 -15.64
CA GLN A 8 1.55 6.78 -14.71
C GLN A 8 2.46 6.89 -13.49
N LYS A 9 3.74 7.25 -13.68
CA LYS A 9 4.67 7.52 -12.58
C LYS A 9 4.13 8.63 -11.65
N ALA A 10 3.72 9.76 -12.23
CA ALA A 10 3.20 10.89 -11.44
C ALA A 10 1.88 10.53 -10.74
N GLY A 11 0.96 9.85 -11.42
CA GLY A 11 -0.32 9.43 -10.87
C GLY A 11 -0.17 8.44 -9.72
N LEU A 12 0.72 7.46 -9.83
CA LEU A 12 0.99 6.50 -8.76
C LEU A 12 1.68 7.14 -7.55
N ALA A 13 2.62 8.07 -7.78
CA ALA A 13 3.21 8.84 -6.70
C ALA A 13 2.16 9.68 -5.96
N ALA A 14 1.25 10.35 -6.69
CA ALA A 14 0.15 11.09 -6.09
C ALA A 14 -0.80 10.16 -5.31
N LEU A 15 -1.15 9.00 -5.86
CA LEU A 15 -1.97 8.00 -5.17
C LEU A 15 -1.30 7.46 -3.90
N ALA A 16 0.02 7.26 -3.89
CA ALA A 16 0.76 6.85 -2.69
C ALA A 16 0.73 7.91 -1.58
N CYS A 17 0.68 9.20 -1.93
CA CYS A 17 0.45 10.25 -0.96
C CYS A 17 -1.02 10.25 -0.47
N LEU A 18 -1.96 10.18 -1.41
CA LEU A 18 -3.40 10.24 -1.10
C LEU A 18 -3.91 9.01 -0.35
N SER A 19 -3.30 7.83 -0.52
CA SER A 19 -3.65 6.62 0.22
C SER A 19 -3.44 6.75 1.73
N LYS A 20 -2.84 7.83 2.22
CA LYS A 20 -2.78 8.10 3.67
C LYS A 20 -4.04 8.77 4.19
N VAL A 21 -4.76 9.51 3.35
CA VAL A 21 -5.87 10.40 3.74
C VAL A 21 -7.21 10.05 3.08
N ALA A 22 -7.21 9.48 1.87
CA ALA A 22 -8.39 9.26 1.04
C ALA A 22 -8.56 7.77 0.64
N ARG A 23 -8.21 6.84 1.54
CA ARG A 23 -8.19 5.38 1.26
C ARG A 23 -9.51 4.85 0.73
N GLN A 24 -10.60 5.16 1.45
CA GLN A 24 -11.93 4.64 1.11
C GLN A 24 -12.38 5.15 -0.26
N GLN A 25 -12.18 6.44 -0.54
CA GLN A 25 -12.50 7.03 -1.85
C GLN A 25 -11.69 6.39 -2.98
N ILE A 26 -10.38 6.17 -2.76
CA ILE A 26 -9.53 5.49 -3.75
C ILE A 26 -10.01 4.06 -3.97
N PHE A 27 -10.37 3.35 -2.91
CA PHE A 27 -10.90 1.98 -2.99
C PHE A 27 -12.21 1.93 -3.78
N ASP A 28 -13.18 2.76 -3.41
CA ASP A 28 -14.52 2.81 -4.01
C ASP A 28 -14.48 3.19 -5.50
N GLN A 29 -13.50 4.02 -5.91
CA GLN A 29 -13.28 4.40 -7.30
C GLN A 29 -12.45 3.38 -8.10
N GLY A 30 -12.18 2.19 -7.54
CA GLY A 30 -11.44 1.14 -8.24
C GLY A 30 -9.94 1.42 -8.36
N GLY A 31 -9.35 2.13 -7.39
CA GLY A 31 -7.93 2.47 -7.38
C GLY A 31 -7.02 1.23 -7.40
N ILE A 32 -7.37 0.18 -6.65
CA ILE A 32 -6.57 -1.06 -6.57
C ILE A 32 -6.36 -1.73 -7.95
N PRO A 33 -7.42 -2.12 -8.70
CA PRO A 33 -7.23 -2.74 -10.01
C PRO A 33 -6.48 -1.83 -10.98
N ASN A 34 -6.67 -0.51 -10.91
CA ASN A 34 -5.95 0.45 -11.75
C ASN A 34 -4.45 0.50 -11.43
N VAL A 35 -4.07 0.49 -10.15
CA VAL A 35 -2.67 0.45 -9.73
C VAL A 35 -2.01 -0.86 -10.17
N VAL A 36 -2.68 -2.00 -9.95
CA VAL A 36 -2.16 -3.31 -10.36
C VAL A 36 -1.99 -3.39 -11.89
N ALA A 37 -2.96 -2.89 -12.65
CA ALA A 37 -2.88 -2.85 -14.11
C ALA A 37 -1.72 -1.96 -14.61
N ALA A 38 -1.49 -0.81 -13.96
CA ALA A 38 -0.37 0.06 -14.29
C ALA A 38 0.97 -0.63 -14.02
N MET A 39 1.13 -1.26 -12.85
CA MET A 39 2.34 -2.01 -12.51
C MET A 39 2.58 -3.17 -13.49
N ALA A 40 1.56 -3.92 -13.88
CA ALA A 40 1.67 -5.00 -14.86
C ALA A 40 2.10 -4.49 -16.25
N LYS A 41 1.51 -3.37 -16.70
CA LYS A 41 1.82 -2.76 -18.00
C LYS A 41 3.23 -2.21 -18.06
N PHE A 42 3.70 -1.57 -16.99
CA PHE A 42 5.02 -0.94 -16.91
C PHE A 42 6.00 -1.73 -16.01
N ARG A 43 6.00 -3.07 -16.14
CA ARG A 43 6.82 -3.98 -15.33
C ARG A 43 8.33 -3.66 -15.30
N ARG A 44 8.88 -3.08 -16.37
CA ARG A 44 10.31 -2.72 -16.48
C ARG A 44 10.64 -1.35 -15.88
N ASP A 45 9.64 -0.57 -15.51
CA ASP A 45 9.82 0.77 -14.95
C ASP A 45 9.80 0.69 -13.42
N GLY A 46 10.98 0.78 -12.80
CA GLY A 46 11.07 0.66 -11.35
C GLY A 46 10.39 1.80 -10.60
N ASP A 47 10.22 2.98 -11.19
CA ASP A 47 9.53 4.08 -10.51
C ASP A 47 8.02 3.87 -10.49
N VAL A 48 7.47 3.26 -11.56
CA VAL A 48 6.08 2.78 -11.57
C VAL A 48 5.90 1.64 -10.58
N GLN A 49 6.84 0.70 -10.49
CA GLN A 49 6.76 -0.37 -9.48
C GLN A 49 6.81 0.20 -8.05
N LEU A 50 7.72 1.12 -7.78
CA LEU A 50 7.85 1.80 -6.48
C LEU A 50 6.56 2.54 -6.13
N GLY A 51 6.09 3.43 -7.00
CA GLY A 51 4.87 4.21 -6.75
C GLY A 51 3.63 3.33 -6.59
N GLY A 52 3.52 2.27 -7.40
CA GLY A 52 2.42 1.33 -7.30
C GLY A 52 2.44 0.51 -6.00
N ALA A 53 3.62 0.02 -5.60
CA ALA A 53 3.78 -0.68 -4.34
C ALA A 53 3.45 0.24 -3.15
N MET A 54 3.98 1.46 -3.12
CA MET A 54 3.67 2.42 -2.05
C MET A 54 2.18 2.77 -1.98
N ALA A 55 1.52 2.94 -3.13
CA ALA A 55 0.07 3.18 -3.17
C ALA A 55 -0.73 1.99 -2.62
N LEU A 56 -0.40 0.77 -3.05
CA LEU A 56 -1.05 -0.44 -2.52
C LEU A 56 -0.76 -0.63 -1.03
N GLY A 57 0.48 -0.48 -0.59
CA GLY A 57 0.86 -0.57 0.82
C GLY A 57 0.11 0.44 1.70
N GLY A 58 -0.01 1.68 1.22
CA GLY A 58 -0.79 2.71 1.90
C GLY A 58 -2.28 2.38 2.00
N LEU A 59 -2.86 1.75 0.98
CA LEU A 59 -4.24 1.26 1.02
C LEU A 59 -4.40 0.05 1.97
N CYS A 60 -3.43 -0.86 2.01
CA CYS A 60 -3.51 -2.09 2.80
C CYS A 60 -3.23 -1.89 4.30
N VAL A 61 -2.49 -0.85 4.69
CA VAL A 61 -1.98 -0.69 6.07
C VAL A 61 -3.05 -0.75 7.16
N ALA A 62 -4.27 -0.30 6.85
CA ALA A 62 -5.38 -0.20 7.80
C ALA A 62 -6.66 -0.87 7.27
N SER A 63 -6.56 -1.72 6.24
CA SER A 63 -7.73 -2.33 5.60
C SER A 63 -7.41 -3.69 5.02
N ASP A 64 -7.87 -4.73 5.73
CA ASP A 64 -7.81 -6.11 5.23
C ASP A 64 -8.61 -6.26 3.93
N ALA A 65 -9.71 -5.51 3.77
CA ALA A 65 -10.48 -5.47 2.52
C ALA A 65 -9.62 -5.00 1.33
N CYS A 66 -8.77 -3.99 1.53
CA CYS A 66 -7.82 -3.55 0.50
C CYS A 66 -6.77 -4.63 0.21
N ALA A 67 -6.22 -5.28 1.23
CA ALA A 67 -5.25 -6.36 1.06
C ALA A 67 -5.84 -7.56 0.29
N ILE A 68 -7.05 -7.98 0.63
CA ILE A 68 -7.79 -9.04 -0.08
C ILE A 68 -8.07 -8.64 -1.53
N SER A 69 -8.48 -7.38 -1.74
CA SER A 69 -8.75 -6.85 -3.08
C SER A 69 -7.47 -6.82 -3.93
N ALA A 70 -6.33 -6.38 -3.36
CA ALA A 70 -5.05 -6.40 -4.04
C ALA A 70 -4.64 -7.83 -4.44
N ALA A 71 -4.85 -8.82 -3.56
CA ALA A 71 -4.63 -10.22 -3.87
C ALA A 71 -5.59 -10.75 -4.97
N LYS A 72 -6.86 -10.34 -4.94
CA LYS A 72 -7.88 -10.70 -5.93
C LYS A 72 -7.55 -10.19 -7.34
N TYR A 73 -7.05 -8.96 -7.46
CA TYR A 73 -6.70 -8.35 -8.74
C TYR A 73 -5.30 -8.72 -9.25
N GLY A 74 -4.62 -9.69 -8.63
CA GLY A 74 -3.32 -10.17 -9.08
C GLY A 74 -2.12 -9.34 -8.61
N GLY A 75 -2.30 -8.47 -7.61
CA GLY A 75 -1.25 -7.64 -7.05
C GLY A 75 -0.04 -8.45 -6.53
N ILE A 76 -0.30 -9.62 -5.93
CA ILE A 76 0.75 -10.55 -5.47
C ILE A 76 1.69 -10.92 -6.63
N ASN A 77 1.14 -11.42 -7.75
CA ASN A 77 1.93 -11.87 -8.90
C ASN A 77 2.74 -10.73 -9.50
N VAL A 78 2.15 -9.54 -9.60
CA VAL A 78 2.83 -8.35 -10.14
C VAL A 78 3.97 -7.92 -9.23
N MET A 79 3.77 -7.93 -7.92
CA MET A 79 4.78 -7.57 -6.93
C MET A 79 5.91 -8.60 -6.82
N THR A 80 5.61 -9.90 -6.81
CA THR A 80 6.64 -10.95 -6.85
C THR A 80 7.50 -10.83 -8.11
N ALA A 81 6.89 -10.59 -9.28
CA ALA A 81 7.63 -10.35 -10.51
C ALA A 81 8.43 -9.03 -10.49
N ALA A 82 8.05 -8.06 -9.65
CA ALA A 82 8.81 -6.83 -9.45
C ALA A 82 10.04 -7.07 -8.57
N LEU A 83 9.94 -7.89 -7.52
CA LEU A 83 11.08 -8.29 -6.67
C LEU A 83 12.21 -8.90 -7.50
N GLU A 84 11.89 -9.84 -8.39
CA GLU A 84 12.88 -10.49 -9.26
C GLU A 84 13.52 -9.52 -10.25
N ARG A 85 12.68 -8.71 -10.92
CA ARG A 85 13.13 -7.84 -12.01
C ARG A 85 13.95 -6.66 -11.53
N HIS A 86 13.65 -6.16 -10.34
CA HIS A 86 14.28 -4.98 -9.74
C HIS A 86 15.17 -5.35 -8.55
N ALA A 87 15.79 -6.54 -8.59
CA ALA A 87 16.70 -7.07 -7.57
C ALA A 87 17.85 -6.13 -7.14
N LYS A 88 18.22 -5.18 -8.01
CA LYS A 88 19.29 -4.19 -7.78
C LYS A 88 18.77 -2.81 -7.37
N ARG A 89 17.46 -2.66 -7.14
CA ARG A 89 16.82 -1.39 -6.75
C ARG A 89 16.29 -1.51 -5.31
N PRO A 90 17.07 -1.07 -4.30
CA PRO A 90 16.70 -1.20 -2.89
C PRO A 90 15.34 -0.58 -2.57
N ASP A 91 15.04 0.58 -3.13
CA ASP A 91 13.77 1.29 -2.98
C ASP A 91 12.56 0.46 -3.39
N VAL A 92 12.62 -0.18 -4.57
CA VAL A 92 11.58 -1.07 -5.06
C VAL A 92 11.46 -2.31 -4.18
N LEU A 93 12.59 -2.94 -3.82
CA LEU A 93 12.58 -4.13 -2.97
C LEU A 93 11.94 -3.88 -1.61
N ILE A 94 12.28 -2.77 -0.95
CA ILE A 94 11.70 -2.37 0.33
C ILE A 94 10.19 -2.16 0.19
N ALA A 95 9.76 -1.29 -0.72
CA ALA A 95 8.34 -0.96 -0.87
C ALA A 95 7.48 -2.18 -1.23
N VAL A 96 7.98 -3.04 -2.13
CA VAL A 96 7.27 -4.25 -2.56
C VAL A 96 7.22 -5.29 -1.45
N SER A 97 8.34 -5.55 -0.76
CA SER A 97 8.38 -6.54 0.33
C SER A 97 7.51 -6.12 1.52
N GLU A 98 7.51 -4.84 1.88
CA GLU A 98 6.63 -4.31 2.92
C GLU A 98 5.15 -4.41 2.54
N THR A 99 4.80 -4.12 1.27
CA THR A 99 3.42 -4.24 0.80
C THR A 99 2.95 -5.69 0.78
N LEU A 100 3.78 -6.61 0.30
CA LEU A 100 3.50 -8.04 0.35
C LEU A 100 3.36 -8.54 1.80
N ALA A 101 4.16 -8.01 2.73
CA ALA A 101 4.04 -8.33 4.14
C ALA A 101 2.69 -7.85 4.72
N LEU A 102 2.26 -6.64 4.38
CA LEU A 102 0.92 -6.18 4.77
C LEU A 102 -0.18 -7.10 4.23
N ILE A 103 -0.06 -7.57 3.00
CA ILE A 103 -1.04 -8.52 2.42
C ILE A 103 -0.99 -9.88 3.14
N ALA A 104 0.19 -10.43 3.40
CA ALA A 104 0.38 -11.68 4.15
C ALA A 104 -0.13 -11.59 5.60
N SER A 105 -0.10 -10.39 6.19
CA SER A 105 -0.56 -10.16 7.56
C SER A 105 -2.06 -10.40 7.78
N THR A 106 -2.86 -10.45 6.71
CA THR A 106 -4.28 -10.84 6.78
C THR A 106 -4.48 -12.30 7.24
N ARG A 107 -3.42 -13.12 7.22
CA ARG A 107 -3.41 -14.55 7.61
C ARG A 107 -4.46 -15.41 6.90
N LYS A 108 -5.00 -14.95 5.78
CA LYS A 108 -5.91 -15.76 4.97
C LYS A 108 -5.11 -16.82 4.23
N GLU A 109 -5.45 -18.07 4.48
CA GLU A 109 -4.78 -19.23 3.90
C GLU A 109 -4.67 -19.14 2.37
N GLU A 110 -5.77 -18.75 1.70
CA GLU A 110 -5.79 -18.55 0.23
C GLU A 110 -4.77 -17.52 -0.26
N ILE A 111 -4.52 -16.46 0.53
CA ILE A 111 -3.54 -15.42 0.20
C ILE A 111 -2.12 -15.95 0.41
N LEU A 112 -1.87 -16.65 1.51
CA LEU A 112 -0.58 -17.27 1.80
C LEU A 112 -0.20 -18.31 0.75
N GLN A 113 -1.16 -19.14 0.33
CA GLN A 113 -0.97 -20.12 -0.76
C GLN A 113 -0.59 -19.45 -2.09
N ARG A 114 -1.21 -18.31 -2.41
CA ARG A 114 -0.84 -17.53 -3.61
C ARG A 114 0.55 -16.91 -3.52
N MET A 115 1.04 -16.64 -2.30
CA MET A 115 2.36 -16.08 -2.07
C MET A 115 3.46 -17.14 -1.92
N ALA A 116 3.12 -18.40 -1.67
CA ALA A 116 4.11 -19.48 -1.50
C ALA A 116 5.13 -19.60 -2.65
N PRO A 117 4.75 -19.44 -3.94
CA PRO A 117 5.71 -19.44 -5.05
C PRO A 117 6.72 -18.28 -5.02
N ALA A 118 6.50 -17.24 -4.22
CA ALA A 118 7.43 -16.12 -4.05
C ALA A 118 8.60 -16.44 -3.10
N LEU A 119 8.54 -17.54 -2.32
CA LEU A 119 9.58 -17.89 -1.36
C LEU A 119 10.95 -18.18 -2.00
N PRO A 120 11.08 -19.00 -3.07
CA PRO A 120 12.39 -19.27 -3.66
C PRO A 120 13.06 -18.00 -4.24
N PRO A 121 12.37 -17.14 -5.02
CA PRO A 121 12.94 -15.86 -5.46
C PRO A 121 13.35 -14.95 -4.29
N LEU A 122 12.55 -14.89 -3.23
CA LEU A 122 12.84 -14.10 -2.05
C LEU A 122 14.12 -14.56 -1.35
N ARG A 123 14.32 -15.88 -1.20
CA ARG A 123 15.55 -16.44 -0.63
C ARG A 123 16.78 -16.15 -1.48
N SER A 124 16.65 -16.17 -2.80
CA SER A 124 17.74 -15.76 -3.69
C SER A 124 18.12 -14.29 -3.49
N LEU A 125 17.13 -13.40 -3.33
CA LEU A 125 17.38 -11.99 -3.03
C LEU A 125 18.03 -11.80 -1.66
N LEU A 126 17.58 -12.55 -0.64
CA LEU A 126 18.19 -12.52 0.70
C LEU A 126 19.67 -12.92 0.64
N ALA A 127 20.03 -13.97 -0.09
CA ALA A 127 21.43 -14.37 -0.25
C ALA A 127 22.24 -13.28 -0.95
N GLN A 128 21.75 -12.75 -2.08
CA GLN A 128 22.43 -11.70 -2.84
C GLN A 128 22.71 -10.43 -2.02
N HIS A 129 21.77 -10.02 -1.16
CA HIS A 129 21.93 -8.82 -0.32
C HIS A 129 22.70 -9.08 0.97
N ALA A 130 22.76 -10.33 1.45
CA ALA A 130 23.60 -10.70 2.60
C ALA A 130 25.09 -10.54 2.27
N ASP A 131 25.48 -10.93 1.06
CA ASP A 131 26.89 -10.88 0.62
C ASP A 131 27.39 -9.45 0.33
N ALA A 132 26.48 -8.51 0.09
CA ALA A 132 26.83 -7.14 -0.30
C ALA A 132 27.37 -6.27 0.84
N GLY A 133 27.01 -6.55 2.10
CA GLY A 133 27.56 -5.89 3.29
C GLY A 133 27.33 -4.36 3.40
N THR A 134 26.39 -3.79 2.64
CA THR A 134 26.12 -2.34 2.66
C THR A 134 24.95 -1.98 3.59
N ARG A 135 24.92 -0.74 4.09
CA ARG A 135 23.80 -0.23 4.91
C ARG A 135 22.46 -0.28 4.17
N GLU A 136 22.45 -0.04 2.86
CA GLU A 136 21.23 -0.16 2.05
C GLU A 136 20.77 -1.62 1.95
N SER A 137 21.72 -2.55 1.78
CA SER A 137 21.44 -3.99 1.79
C SER A 137 20.88 -4.46 3.14
N GLU A 138 21.34 -3.92 4.27
CA GLU A 138 20.77 -4.24 5.59
C GLU A 138 19.29 -3.88 5.72
N VAL A 139 18.89 -2.71 5.19
CA VAL A 139 17.48 -2.28 5.22
C VAL A 139 16.64 -3.19 4.33
N VAL A 140 17.13 -3.50 3.12
CA VAL A 140 16.49 -4.46 2.21
C VAL A 140 16.33 -5.82 2.86
N LEU A 141 17.39 -6.34 3.50
CA LEU A 141 17.36 -7.62 4.22
C LEU A 141 16.32 -7.63 5.33
N ARG A 142 16.20 -6.54 6.10
CA ARG A 142 15.19 -6.43 7.15
C ARG A 142 13.77 -6.56 6.60
N SER A 143 13.46 -5.84 5.51
CA SER A 143 12.11 -5.89 4.91
C SER A 143 11.82 -7.24 4.24
N LEU A 144 12.81 -7.85 3.57
CA LEU A 144 12.67 -9.18 2.97
C LEU A 144 12.51 -10.29 4.01
N ARG A 145 13.29 -10.27 5.11
CA ARG A 145 13.15 -11.24 6.22
C ARG A 145 11.79 -11.13 6.89
N LYS A 146 11.30 -9.91 7.13
CA LYS A 146 9.95 -9.68 7.67
C LYS A 146 8.88 -10.33 6.80
N LEU A 147 9.00 -10.22 5.47
CA LEU A 147 8.09 -10.90 4.55
C LEU A 147 8.24 -12.43 4.63
N GLU A 148 9.47 -12.95 4.65
CA GLU A 148 9.73 -14.39 4.80
C GLU A 148 9.10 -14.95 6.09
N ASP A 149 9.31 -14.29 7.22
CA ASP A 149 8.78 -14.70 8.53
C ASP A 149 7.24 -14.74 8.54
N GLN A 150 6.61 -13.81 7.84
CA GLN A 150 5.15 -13.81 7.71
C GLN A 150 4.64 -14.96 6.85
N LEU A 151 5.35 -15.29 5.76
CA LEU A 151 5.01 -16.41 4.90
C LEU A 151 5.25 -17.77 5.56
N LEU A 152 6.26 -17.88 6.41
CA LEU A 152 6.57 -19.10 7.18
C LEU A 152 5.74 -19.21 8.48
N GLY A 153 4.86 -18.25 8.77
CA GLY A 153 4.02 -18.26 9.97
C GLY A 153 4.79 -17.98 11.27
N SER A 154 6.07 -17.58 11.20
CA SER A 154 6.95 -17.38 12.36
C SER A 154 6.80 -16.00 13.02
N ALA A 155 6.12 -15.05 12.37
CA ALA A 155 5.94 -13.70 12.91
C ALA A 155 4.96 -13.68 14.11
N LYS A 156 5.48 -13.28 15.28
CA LYS A 156 4.73 -12.97 16.51
C LYS A 156 3.57 -12.00 16.22
N GLU A 157 2.51 -12.16 16.99
CA GLU A 157 1.29 -11.35 16.93
C GLU A 157 1.58 -9.84 16.77
N LYS A 158 0.67 -9.18 16.04
CA LYS A 158 0.64 -7.75 15.76
C LYS A 158 0.97 -6.97 17.05
N PRO A 159 1.77 -5.88 17.01
CA PRO A 159 1.70 -4.90 18.07
C PRO A 159 0.25 -4.43 18.14
N THR A 160 -0.43 -4.77 19.22
CA THR A 160 -1.68 -4.14 19.64
C THR A 160 -1.37 -2.65 19.79
N LEU A 161 -1.74 -1.87 18.77
CA LEU A 161 -2.04 -0.46 18.99
C LEU A 161 -3.21 -0.47 19.96
N THR A 162 -2.92 -0.10 21.20
CA THR A 162 -3.88 0.05 22.30
C THR A 162 -5.04 0.93 21.85
N ASP A 163 -6.22 0.30 21.86
CA ASP A 163 -7.56 0.80 22.20
C ASP A 163 -7.80 2.30 22.08
N ASP A 164 -8.61 2.67 21.07
CA ASP A 164 -9.61 3.74 21.21
C ASP A 164 -10.66 3.77 20.08
N ASP A 165 -10.96 2.65 19.42
CA ASP A 165 -12.16 2.58 18.56
C ASP A 165 -12.83 1.21 18.73
N ASP A 166 -13.70 1.18 19.74
CA ASP A 166 -14.76 0.22 19.95
C ASP A 166 -15.58 0.04 18.66
N TRP A 167 -15.26 -1.03 17.92
CA TRP A 167 -16.09 -1.58 16.85
C TRP A 167 -16.54 -2.99 17.24
N SER A 168 -17.01 -3.13 18.48
CA SER A 168 -17.73 -4.33 18.90
C SER A 168 -19.20 -4.20 18.52
N GLU A 169 -19.71 -5.21 17.83
CA GLU A 169 -21.13 -5.51 17.64
C GLU A 169 -21.96 -4.54 16.80
N VAL A 170 -22.11 -4.89 15.52
CA VAL A 170 -23.37 -4.62 14.82
C VAL A 170 -24.05 -5.96 14.54
N GLY A 171 -24.62 -6.53 15.60
CA GLY A 171 -25.97 -7.06 15.48
C GLY A 171 -26.87 -5.91 15.04
N THR A 172 -27.63 -6.09 13.97
CA THR A 172 -28.62 -5.11 13.53
C THR A 172 -29.59 -4.81 14.66
N PRO A 173 -29.77 -3.53 15.03
CA PRO A 173 -31.06 -2.91 14.75
C PRO A 173 -30.95 -1.46 14.24
N ARG A 174 -31.80 -1.17 13.23
CA ARG A 174 -32.04 0.15 12.65
C ARG A 174 -32.31 1.22 13.72
N GLN A 175 -31.39 2.17 13.93
CA GLN A 175 -31.75 3.51 14.43
C GLN A 175 -30.92 4.64 13.75
N ASN A 176 -31.64 5.48 12.99
CA ASN A 176 -31.35 6.84 12.51
C ASN A 176 -30.03 7.16 11.77
N ALA A 177 -29.90 6.63 10.55
CA ALA A 177 -28.87 6.97 9.56
C ALA A 177 -28.81 8.46 9.15
N GLN A 178 -29.84 9.28 9.40
CA GLN A 178 -29.84 10.69 9.01
C GLN A 178 -29.00 11.59 9.93
N LYS A 179 -28.82 11.25 11.22
CA LYS A 179 -28.05 12.11 12.14
C LYS A 179 -26.53 11.93 12.00
N SER A 180 -26.07 10.72 11.70
CA SER A 180 -24.63 10.45 11.50
C SER A 180 -24.10 11.03 10.19
N VAL A 181 -24.90 10.95 9.11
CA VAL A 181 -24.54 11.52 7.80
C VAL A 181 -24.46 13.05 7.85
N VAL A 182 -25.36 13.71 8.59
CA VAL A 182 -25.34 15.18 8.72
C VAL A 182 -24.12 15.65 9.51
N LYS A 183 -23.72 14.95 10.57
CA LYS A 183 -22.53 15.30 11.35
C LYS A 183 -21.24 15.09 10.54
N ALA A 184 -21.13 13.96 9.82
CA ALA A 184 -20.00 13.70 8.92
C ALA A 184 -19.89 14.74 7.80
N ALA A 185 -21.01 15.10 7.15
CA ALA A 185 -21.03 16.13 6.11
C ALA A 185 -20.66 17.52 6.64
N GLN A 186 -21.02 17.85 7.89
CA GLN A 186 -20.65 19.12 8.52
C GLN A 186 -19.16 19.19 8.88
N ASP A 187 -18.58 18.08 9.33
CA ASP A 187 -17.16 18.00 9.67
C ASP A 187 -16.28 18.00 8.40
N GLU A 188 -16.73 17.33 7.32
CA GLU A 188 -16.11 17.38 6.00
C GLU A 188 -16.16 18.79 5.38
N ALA A 189 -17.29 19.50 5.50
CA ALA A 189 -17.41 20.87 5.02
C ALA A 189 -16.46 21.85 5.73
N LYS A 190 -16.25 21.66 7.04
CA LYS A 190 -15.28 22.46 7.82
C LYS A 190 -13.84 22.18 7.39
N GLN A 191 -13.49 20.93 7.15
CA GLN A 191 -12.15 20.55 6.70
C GLN A 191 -11.86 21.06 5.28
N ALA A 192 -12.83 21.00 4.37
CA ALA A 192 -12.70 21.56 3.02
C ALA A 192 -12.53 23.09 3.03
N ALA A 193 -13.24 23.79 3.93
CA ALA A 193 -13.09 25.23 4.11
C ALA A 193 -11.69 25.60 4.66
N ASP A 194 -11.17 24.88 5.65
CA ASP A 194 -9.82 25.10 6.19
C ASP A 194 -8.72 24.88 5.13
N LEU A 195 -8.84 23.83 4.33
CA LEU A 195 -7.90 23.57 3.23
C LEU A 195 -7.93 24.68 2.16
N THR A 196 -9.11 25.19 1.84
CA THR A 196 -9.29 26.28 0.88
C THR A 196 -8.67 27.58 1.40
N ASP A 197 -8.84 27.88 2.69
CA ASP A 197 -8.24 29.06 3.32
C ASP A 197 -6.70 28.96 3.37
N ARG A 198 -6.17 27.79 3.73
CA ARG A 198 -4.72 27.52 3.72
C ARG A 198 -4.12 27.67 2.32
N PHE A 199 -4.84 27.20 1.30
CA PHE A 199 -4.41 27.34 -0.09
C PHE A 199 -4.37 28.81 -0.54
N LYS A 200 -5.37 29.61 -0.17
CA LYS A 200 -5.38 31.06 -0.45
C LYS A 200 -4.20 31.77 0.22
N ARG A 201 -4.00 31.55 1.53
CA ARG A 201 -2.86 32.13 2.29
C ARG A 201 -1.50 31.73 1.74
N TRP A 202 -1.39 30.55 1.14
CA TRP A 202 -0.16 30.12 0.47
C TRP A 202 0.04 30.83 -0.87
N ASN A 203 -1.03 31.05 -1.63
CA ASN A 203 -0.97 31.72 -2.93
C ASN A 203 -0.68 33.23 -2.77
N ASP A 204 -1.23 33.85 -1.74
CA ASP A 204 -0.99 35.27 -1.43
C ASP A 204 0.46 35.52 -0.99
N ARG A 205 1.06 34.58 -0.25
CA ARG A 205 2.49 34.60 0.13
C ARG A 205 3.45 34.41 -1.05
N ARG A 206 2.96 34.00 -2.21
CA ARG A 206 3.76 33.85 -3.44
C ARG A 206 3.64 35.04 -4.40
N LYS A 207 2.69 35.95 -4.14
CA LYS A 207 2.39 37.09 -5.02
C LYS A 207 2.83 38.44 -4.43
N GLY A 208 3.30 38.48 -3.19
CA GLY A 208 4.03 39.61 -2.59
C GLY A 208 5.51 39.26 -2.46
#